data_AF-A0A9P7F8W6-F1
#
_entry.id   AF-A0A9P7F8W6-F1
#
_cell.length_a   1.000
_cell.length_b   1.000
_cell.length_c   1.000
_cell.angle_alpha   90.00
_cell.angle_beta   90.00
_cell.angle_gamma   90.00
#
_symmetry.space_group_name_H-M   'P 1'
#
loop_
_entity.id
_entity.type
_entity.pdbx_description
1 polymer ?
#
loop_
_entity_poly.entity_id
_entity_poly.type
_entity_poly.pdbx_seq_one_letter_code
_entity_poly.pdbx_strand_id
1 'polypeptide(L)'
;ILKDATLYFSRATPNLATVIPAMDHIDKMLMSYLCNKKYLPSIHLAVRLAKKTLNQYYQLTDRSHTYWISMVLHPQHKLLYFKAADWEDNWIQT
;
A
#
# COMPACT_ATOMS: atom_id res chain seq x y z
N ILE A 1 0.29 -2.63 -13.25
CA ILE A 1 0.17 -2.30 -11.82
C ILE A 1 -0.32 -0.88 -11.56
N LEU A 2 0.47 0.18 -11.85
CA LEU A 2 0.05 1.56 -11.56
C LEU A 2 -1.20 1.96 -12.35
N LYS A 3 -1.25 1.65 -13.66
CA LYS A 3 -2.45 1.83 -14.50
C LYS A 3 -3.68 1.15 -13.89
N ASP A 4 -3.52 -0.08 -13.43
CA ASP A 4 -4.63 -0.87 -12.88
C ASP A 4 -5.13 -0.27 -11.56
N ALA A 5 -4.21 0.20 -10.70
CA ALA A 5 -4.55 0.92 -9.49
C ALA A 5 -5.30 2.23 -9.81
N THR A 6 -4.81 3.03 -10.77
CA THR A 6 -5.49 4.25 -11.21
C THR A 6 -6.90 3.95 -11.72
N LEU A 7 -7.06 2.95 -12.57
CA LEU A 7 -8.37 2.54 -13.08
C LEU A 7 -9.29 2.02 -11.98
N TYR A 8 -8.76 1.33 -10.99
CA TYR A 8 -9.52 0.85 -9.83
C TYR A 8 -10.06 2.03 -9.01
N PHE A 9 -9.21 3.00 -8.67
CA PHE A 9 -9.61 4.18 -7.89
C PHE A 9 -10.41 5.22 -8.67
N SER A 10 -10.43 5.14 -10.00
CA SER A 10 -11.26 6.02 -10.86
C SER A 10 -12.71 5.55 -10.98
N ARG A 11 -13.10 4.44 -10.34
CA ARG A 11 -14.48 3.93 -10.34
C ARG A 11 -15.37 4.79 -9.44
N ALA A 12 -16.69 4.69 -9.60
CA ALA A 12 -17.66 5.49 -8.85
C ALA A 12 -17.68 5.23 -7.33
N THR A 13 -17.15 4.09 -6.87
CA THR A 13 -17.15 3.70 -5.45
C THR A 13 -15.78 3.19 -5.00
N PRO A 14 -14.74 4.04 -4.95
CA PRO A 14 -13.47 3.66 -4.36
C PRO A 14 -13.64 3.63 -2.83
N ASN A 15 -13.40 2.47 -2.22
CA ASN A 15 -13.48 2.33 -0.76
C ASN A 15 -12.14 2.77 -0.14
N LEU A 16 -12.18 3.69 0.81
CA LEU A 16 -11.00 4.18 1.54
C LEU A 16 -10.19 3.02 2.16
N ALA A 17 -10.87 1.96 2.60
CA ALA A 17 -10.25 0.78 3.19
C ALA A 17 -9.35 -0.02 2.23
N THR A 18 -9.47 0.23 0.91
CA THR A 18 -8.71 -0.48 -0.12
C THR A 18 -7.41 0.23 -0.52
N VAL A 19 -7.21 1.46 -0.03
CA VAL A 19 -6.04 2.27 -0.37
C VAL A 19 -4.76 1.64 0.17
N ILE A 20 -4.71 1.26 1.45
CA ILE A 20 -3.53 0.61 2.04
C ILE A 20 -3.23 -0.74 1.37
N PRO A 21 -4.20 -1.66 1.20
CA PRO A 21 -3.96 -2.90 0.45
C PRO A 21 -3.45 -2.69 -0.98
N ALA A 22 -3.96 -1.67 -1.68
CA ALA A 22 -3.46 -1.33 -3.01
C ALA A 22 -2.01 -0.83 -2.97
N MET A 23 -1.66 0.00 -1.97
CA MET A 23 -0.28 0.46 -1.77
C MET A 23 0.66 -0.70 -1.43
N ASP A 24 0.23 -1.66 -0.60
CA ASP A 24 1.03 -2.84 -0.22
C ASP A 24 1.30 -3.71 -1.46
N HIS A 25 0.28 -3.87 -2.30
CA HIS A 25 0.41 -4.61 -3.54
C HIS A 25 1.36 -3.93 -4.54
N ILE A 26 1.30 -2.60 -4.66
CA ILE A 26 2.25 -1.83 -5.48
C ILE A 26 3.67 -1.99 -4.93
N ASP A 27 3.88 -1.86 -3.62
CA ASP A 27 5.21 -1.99 -3.01
C ASP A 27 5.83 -3.35 -3.28
N LYS A 28 5.06 -4.43 -3.05
CA LYS A 28 5.48 -5.80 -3.34
C LYS A 28 5.92 -5.98 -4.80
N MET A 29 5.19 -5.38 -5.74
CA MET A 29 5.55 -5.41 -7.15
C MET A 29 6.84 -4.62 -7.44
N LEU A 30 7.00 -3.42 -6.86
CA LEU A 30 8.24 -2.65 -6.98
C LEU A 30 9.44 -3.42 -6.41
N MET A 31 9.27 -4.14 -5.30
CA MET A 31 10.31 -5.01 -4.74
C MET A 31 10.67 -6.15 -5.68
N SER A 32 9.69 -6.76 -6.34
CA SER A 32 9.96 -7.79 -7.35
C SER A 32 10.81 -7.26 -8.52
N TYR A 33 10.58 -6.02 -8.96
CA TYR A 33 11.39 -5.38 -10.01
C TYR A 33 12.81 -5.05 -9.55
N LEU A 34 12.99 -4.64 -8.30
CA LEU A 34 14.31 -4.35 -7.74
C LEU A 34 15.16 -5.61 -7.54
N CYS A 35 14.56 -6.72 -7.12
CA CYS A 35 15.26 -7.99 -6.94
C CYS A 35 15.61 -8.68 -8.27
N ASN A 36 14.95 -8.29 -9.36
CA ASN A 36 15.18 -8.89 -10.67
C ASN A 36 16.40 -8.27 -11.36
N LYS A 37 17.48 -9.05 -11.43
CA LYS A 37 18.77 -8.68 -12.05
C LYS A 37 18.71 -8.54 -13.58
N LYS A 38 17.61 -8.91 -14.22
CA LYS A 38 17.42 -8.79 -15.68
C LYS A 38 17.20 -7.33 -16.12
N TYR A 39 16.78 -6.45 -15.22
CA TYR A 39 16.52 -5.06 -15.55
C TYR A 39 17.77 -4.20 -15.54
N LEU A 40 17.75 -3.15 -16.37
CA LEU A 40 18.81 -2.17 -16.45
C LEU A 40 18.92 -1.36 -15.15
N PRO A 41 20.13 -0.88 -14.79
CA PRO A 41 20.32 -0.02 -13.62
C PRO A 41 19.43 1.23 -13.61
N SER A 42 19.14 1.81 -14.78
CA SER A 42 18.23 2.95 -14.93
C SER A 42 16.79 2.63 -14.47
N ILE A 43 16.31 1.41 -14.76
CA ILE A 43 15.01 0.93 -14.33
C ILE A 43 15.01 0.76 -12.80
N HIS A 44 16.06 0.20 -12.22
CA HIS A 44 16.17 0.09 -10.76
C HIS A 44 16.18 1.45 -10.06
N LEU A 45 16.87 2.45 -10.62
CA LEU A 45 16.84 3.82 -10.10
C LEU A 45 15.44 4.42 -10.17
N ALA A 46 14.74 4.28 -11.30
CA ALA A 46 13.36 4.74 -11.44
C ALA A 46 12.43 4.06 -10.42
N VAL A 47 12.57 2.75 -10.23
CA VAL A 47 11.79 1.99 -9.23
C VAL A 47 12.12 2.43 -7.80
N ARG A 48 13.37 2.76 -7.47
CA ARG A 48 13.74 3.32 -6.16
C ARG A 48 13.08 4.66 -5.90
N LEU A 49 13.02 5.54 -6.91
CA LEU A 49 12.31 6.82 -6.81
C LEU A 49 10.80 6.61 -6.62
N ALA A 50 10.21 5.67 -7.36
CA ALA A 50 8.81 5.28 -7.20
C ALA A 50 8.53 4.73 -5.79
N LYS A 51 9.42 3.92 -5.21
CA LYS A 51 9.28 3.44 -3.83
C LYS A 51 9.38 4.58 -2.82
N LYS A 52 10.33 5.51 -3.00
CA LYS A 52 10.48 6.67 -2.10
C LYS A 52 9.22 7.53 -2.07
N THR A 53 8.62 7.77 -3.23
CA THR A 53 7.35 8.51 -3.33
C THR A 53 6.19 7.73 -2.72
N LEU A 54 6.08 6.42 -2.96
CA LEU A 54 5.09 5.55 -2.32
C LEU A 54 5.20 5.57 -0.78
N ASN A 55 6.42 5.49 -0.25
CA ASN A 55 6.68 5.55 1.19
C ASN A 55 6.24 6.88 1.82
N GLN A 56 6.40 8.00 1.11
CA GLN A 56 5.92 9.30 1.57
C GLN A 56 4.39 9.31 1.69
N TYR A 57 3.68 8.74 0.72
CA TYR A 57 2.22 8.59 0.82
C TYR A 57 1.84 7.62 1.95
N TYR A 58 2.60 6.55 2.18
CA TYR A 58 2.37 5.64 3.29
C TYR A 58 2.37 6.37 4.63
N GLN A 59 3.38 7.20 4.87
CA GLN A 59 3.49 8.00 6.09
C GLN A 59 2.31 8.97 6.28
N LEU A 60 1.74 9.49 5.18
CA LEU A 60 0.57 10.37 5.25
C LEU A 60 -0.71 9.58 5.55
N THR A 61 -0.88 8.42 4.92
CA THR A 61 -2.03 7.54 5.13
C THR A 61 -2.05 6.97 6.55
N ASP A 62 -0.89 6.59 7.07
CA ASP A 62 -0.71 6.05 8.42
C ASP A 62 -1.07 7.07 9.52
N ARG A 63 -0.72 8.35 9.31
CA ARG A 63 -1.08 9.44 10.24
C ARG A 63 -2.55 9.81 10.23
N SER A 64 -3.33 9.30 9.28
CA SER A 64 -4.73 9.67 9.11
C SER A 64 -5.66 8.63 9.74
N HIS A 65 -6.28 9.02 10.85
CA HIS A 65 -7.28 8.21 11.56
C HIS A 65 -8.43 7.75 10.64
N THR A 66 -8.76 8.53 9.61
CA THR A 66 -9.84 8.20 8.66
C THR A 66 -9.55 6.90 7.91
N TYR A 67 -8.32 6.71 7.42
CA TYR A 67 -7.92 5.49 6.72
C TYR A 67 -7.91 4.29 7.67
N TRP A 68 -7.39 4.49 8.88
CA TRP A 68 -7.37 3.44 9.90
C TRP A 68 -8.78 2.98 10.29
N ILE A 69 -9.68 3.90 10.64
CA ILE A 69 -11.07 3.60 10.98
C ILE A 69 -11.77 2.90 9.81
N SER A 70 -11.53 3.32 8.56
CA SER A 70 -12.13 2.68 7.39
C SER A 70 -11.71 1.21 7.22
N MET A 71 -10.45 0.87 7.52
CA MET A 71 -9.96 -0.51 7.49
C MET A 71 -10.54 -1.35 8.62
N VAL A 72 -10.61 -0.80 9.84
CA VAL A 72 -11.23 -1.49 10.99
C VAL A 72 -12.70 -1.80 10.73
N LEU A 73 -13.42 -0.86 10.10
CA LEU A 73 -14.83 -1.03 9.72
C LEU A 73 -15.04 -1.96 8.51
N HIS A 74 -13.99 -2.35 7.79
CA HIS A 74 -14.13 -3.20 6.60
C HIS A 74 -14.47 -4.65 6.99
N PRO A 75 -15.62 -5.20 6.52
CA PRO A 75 -16.15 -6.48 7.00
C PRO A 75 -15.25 -7.69 6.74
N GLN A 76 -14.35 -7.62 5.75
CA GLN A 76 -13.39 -8.69 5.43
C GLN A 76 -11.97 -8.50 6.00
N HIS A 77 -11.56 -7.28 6.37
CA HIS A 77 -10.15 -6.99 6.74
C HIS A 77 -9.95 -6.81 8.26
N LYS A 78 -10.97 -6.25 8.94
CA LYS A 78 -11.11 -6.04 10.39
C LYS A 78 -9.79 -6.01 11.19
N LEU A 79 -9.40 -7.13 11.80
CA LEU A 79 -8.16 -7.25 12.60
C LEU A 79 -7.18 -8.30 12.03
N LEU A 80 -7.66 -9.19 11.15
CA LEU A 80 -6.86 -10.25 10.56
C LEU A 80 -5.84 -9.68 9.56
N TYR A 81 -6.20 -8.60 8.87
CA TYR A 81 -5.28 -7.95 7.94
C TYR A 81 -4.07 -7.36 8.68
N PHE A 82 -4.29 -6.64 9.78
CA PHE A 82 -3.21 -6.05 10.57
C PHE A 82 -2.28 -7.11 11.18
N LYS A 83 -2.85 -8.23 11.65
CA LYS A 83 -2.06 -9.39 12.13
C LYS A 83 -1.28 -10.08 11.02
N ALA A 84 -1.82 -10.16 9.80
CA ALA A 84 -1.15 -10.79 8.67
C ALA A 84 -0.12 -9.86 7.99
N ALA A 85 -0.30 -8.55 8.11
CA ALA A 85 0.59 -7.52 7.58
C ALA A 85 1.75 -7.16 8.51
N ASP A 86 1.83 -7.80 9.69
CA ASP A 86 2.91 -7.62 10.69
C ASP A 86 3.08 -6.16 11.13
N TRP A 87 1.97 -5.44 11.30
CA TRP A 87 1.98 -4.07 11.80
C TRP A 87 2.27 -4.04 13.31
N GLU A 88 2.98 -3.02 13.80
CA GLU A 88 3.38 -2.87 15.21
C GLU A 88 2.17 -2.99 16.17
N ASP A 89 2.35 -3.72 17.28
CA ASP A 89 1.33 -4.05 18.30
C ASP A 89 0.63 -2.81 18.91
N ASN A 90 1.27 -1.64 18.84
CA ASN A 90 0.71 -0.36 19.28
C ASN A 90 -0.64 -0.04 18.59
N TRP A 91 -0.84 -0.58 17.38
CA TRP A 91 -2.07 -0.42 16.60
C TRP A 91 -3.17 -1.44 16.94
N ILE A 92 -2.86 -2.51 17.69
CA ILE A 92 -3.78 -3.60 18.03
C ILE A 92 -4.39 -3.39 19.44
N GLN A 93 -3.74 -2.60 20.31
CA GLN A 93 -4.08 -2.49 21.73
C GLN A 93 -4.84 -1.21 22.16
N THR A 94 -5.27 -0.35 21.24
CA THR A 94 -6.13 0.81 21.59
C THR A 94 -7.57 0.56 21.16
#